data_AF-A0A832XW52-F1
#
_entry.id   AF-A0A832XW52-F1
#
_cell.length_a   1.000
_cell.length_b   1.000
_cell.length_c   1.000
_cell.angle_alpha   90.00
_cell.angle_beta   90.00
_cell.angle_gamma   90.00
#
_symmetry.space_group_name_H-M   'P 1'
#
loop_
_entity.id
_entity.type
_entity.pdbx_description
1 polymer ?
#
loop_
_entity_poly.entity_id
_entity_poly.type
_entity_poly.pdbx_seq_one_letter_code
_entity_poly.pdbx_strand_id
1 'polypeptide(L)'
;MTGCLVSPERSCGWTPAEPASCLQSIRSESTWNSPSALRRRRRSALARLPEQRRETMQIDFEALVFVILAATAIGGALGCVYARKVAHSLLSLMMMFFAVAGVFVMASAEMLAAIQILVYLGSVMLVAMFAVMLTRRQIQEGV
;
A
#
# COMPACT_ATOMS: atom_id res chain seq x y z
N MET A 1 -12.98 56.50 10.17
CA MET A 1 -12.97 56.09 11.59
C MET A 1 -14.33 55.53 11.95
N THR A 2 -14.57 54.26 11.65
CA THR A 2 -15.66 53.48 12.22
C THR A 2 -15.23 52.03 12.15
N GLY A 3 -14.70 51.54 13.27
CA GLY A 3 -14.40 50.13 13.47
C GLY A 3 -15.66 49.26 13.51
N CYS A 4 -15.52 48.06 12.94
CA CYS A 4 -15.86 46.75 13.50
C CYS A 4 -17.02 46.66 14.50
N LEU A 5 -18.10 46.02 14.05
CA LEU A 5 -18.89 45.09 14.84
C LEU A 5 -19.47 44.02 13.92
N VAL A 6 -19.30 42.75 14.32
CA VAL A 6 -20.18 41.58 14.15
C VAL A 6 -19.42 40.32 13.68
N SER A 7 -18.94 39.57 14.68
CA SER A 7 -18.82 38.09 14.76
C SER A 7 -20.20 37.41 14.55
N PRO A 8 -20.44 36.08 14.65
CA PRO A 8 -19.65 34.85 14.45
C PRO A 8 -20.40 33.81 13.55
N GLU A 9 -19.77 32.64 13.30
CA GLU A 9 -20.36 31.29 13.04
C GLU A 9 -21.66 31.15 12.22
N ARG A 10 -21.59 30.36 11.13
CA ARG A 10 -22.53 29.27 10.83
C ARG A 10 -22.12 28.50 9.58
N SER A 11 -21.88 27.21 9.78
CA SER A 11 -22.58 26.13 9.06
C SER A 11 -23.51 26.56 7.93
N CYS A 12 -23.20 26.15 6.70
CA CYS A 12 -24.16 25.81 5.67
C CYS A 12 -23.48 24.89 4.63
N GLY A 13 -23.55 23.58 4.84
CA GLY A 13 -23.99 22.75 3.72
C GLY A 13 -25.43 23.12 3.33
N TRP A 14 -25.80 22.81 2.08
CA TRP A 14 -27.14 22.79 1.43
C TRP A 14 -27.28 23.81 0.27
N THR A 15 -26.92 23.32 -0.92
CA THR A 15 -27.40 23.51 -2.33
C THR A 15 -28.59 24.49 -2.64
N PRO A 16 -29.00 24.77 -3.90
CA PRO A 16 -28.35 24.75 -5.25
C PRO A 16 -28.59 26.02 -6.14
N ALA A 17 -27.98 26.06 -7.34
CA ALA A 17 -28.38 26.78 -8.57
C ALA A 17 -27.77 28.17 -8.90
N GLU A 18 -26.67 28.21 -9.66
CA GLU A 18 -26.65 28.70 -11.05
C GLU A 18 -25.32 28.35 -11.78
N PRO A 19 -25.33 27.79 -13.01
CA PRO A 19 -24.17 27.12 -13.62
C PRO A 19 -23.59 27.89 -14.83
N ALA A 20 -23.54 29.22 -14.80
CA ALA A 20 -23.18 30.01 -15.99
C ALA A 20 -21.74 30.59 -15.99
N SER A 21 -21.06 30.72 -14.85
CA SER A 21 -19.76 31.44 -14.80
C SER A 21 -18.50 30.56 -14.75
N CYS A 22 -18.58 29.29 -14.33
CA CYS A 22 -17.39 28.41 -14.24
C CYS A 22 -17.15 27.52 -15.47
N LEU A 23 -18.14 27.37 -16.36
CA LEU A 23 -18.03 26.55 -17.58
C LEU A 23 -17.24 27.24 -18.70
N GLN A 24 -16.92 28.53 -18.58
CA GLN A 24 -16.12 29.26 -19.57
C GLN A 24 -14.60 29.05 -19.38
N SER A 25 -14.15 28.63 -18.19
CA SER A 25 -12.73 28.36 -17.91
C SER A 25 -12.26 26.98 -18.43
N ILE A 26 -13.19 26.05 -18.70
CA ILE A 26 -12.87 24.70 -19.21
C ILE A 26 -12.93 24.62 -20.76
N ARG A 27 -13.09 25.75 -21.47
CA ARG A 27 -13.27 25.79 -22.94
C ARG A 27 -12.05 26.29 -23.73
N SER A 28 -10.88 26.47 -23.13
CA SER A 28 -9.71 27.02 -23.83
C SER A 28 -8.40 26.24 -23.63
N GLU A 29 -8.41 24.91 -23.77
CA GLU A 29 -7.22 24.13 -24.18
C GLU A 29 -7.57 22.92 -25.09
N SER A 30 -8.71 22.97 -25.76
CA SER A 30 -9.16 22.00 -26.77
C SER A 30 -8.53 22.24 -28.15
N THR A 31 -7.22 22.43 -28.19
CA THR A 31 -6.40 22.29 -29.42
C THR A 31 -5.12 21.51 -29.12
N TRP A 32 -5.27 20.28 -28.64
CA TRP A 32 -4.20 19.27 -28.68
C TRP A 32 -4.67 17.95 -29.31
N ASN A 33 -5.46 18.05 -30.37
CA ASN A 33 -5.60 16.96 -31.33
C ASN A 33 -4.54 17.11 -32.44
N SER A 34 -3.32 16.68 -32.16
CA SER A 34 -2.28 16.43 -33.18
C SER A 34 -1.60 15.08 -32.91
N PRO A 35 -2.07 13.98 -33.52
CA PRO A 35 -1.55 12.63 -33.27
C PRO A 35 -0.15 12.33 -33.87
N SER A 36 0.47 13.28 -34.59
CA SER A 36 1.70 13.07 -35.38
C SER A 36 2.99 13.67 -34.78
N ALA A 37 2.91 14.54 -33.76
CA ALA A 37 4.09 15.16 -33.16
C ALA A 37 4.73 14.34 -32.01
N LEU A 38 3.96 13.48 -31.33
CA LEU A 38 4.46 12.76 -30.15
C LEU A 38 5.33 11.53 -30.47
N ARG A 39 5.27 11.01 -31.71
CA ARG A 39 5.95 9.75 -32.08
C ARG A 39 7.46 9.91 -32.28
N ARG A 40 7.94 11.12 -32.59
CA ARG A 40 9.37 11.43 -32.80
C ARG A 40 10.16 11.60 -31.49
N ARG A 41 9.49 11.98 -30.40
CA ARG A 41 10.13 12.16 -29.08
C ARG A 41 10.40 10.84 -28.35
N ARG A 42 9.69 9.76 -28.72
CA ARG A 42 9.81 8.44 -28.09
C ARG A 42 11.06 7.65 -28.50
N ARG A 43 11.65 7.93 -29.67
CA ARG A 43 12.79 7.16 -30.21
C ARG A 43 14.15 7.60 -29.66
N SER A 44 14.31 8.87 -29.29
CA SER A 44 15.57 9.41 -28.74
C SER A 44 15.73 9.21 -27.23
N ALA A 45 14.65 8.91 -26.50
CA ALA A 45 14.70 8.55 -25.08
C ALA A 45 14.94 7.05 -24.86
N LEU A 46 14.63 6.20 -25.85
CA LEU A 46 14.73 4.74 -25.75
C LEU A 46 16.12 4.19 -26.09
N ALA A 47 17.05 5.05 -26.52
CA ALA A 47 18.40 4.66 -26.96
C ALA A 47 19.50 4.98 -25.94
N ARG A 48 19.14 5.38 -24.71
CA ARG A 48 20.09 5.49 -23.59
C ARG A 48 19.84 4.38 -22.58
N LEU A 49 20.33 3.21 -22.97
CA LEU A 49 20.98 2.19 -22.14
C LEU A 49 20.13 1.14 -21.41
N PRO A 50 20.11 -0.11 -21.93
CA PRO A 50 20.33 -1.29 -21.13
C PRO A 50 21.84 -1.42 -20.82
N GLU A 51 22.24 -1.04 -19.62
CA GLU A 51 23.57 -1.30 -19.05
C GLU A 51 23.35 -1.46 -17.55
N GLN A 52 23.08 -2.68 -17.09
CA GLN A 52 24.11 -3.47 -16.43
C GLN A 52 24.92 -2.69 -15.36
N ARG A 53 24.24 -1.94 -14.48
CA ARG A 53 24.77 -1.65 -13.15
C ARG A 53 24.43 -2.81 -12.21
N ARG A 54 24.98 -4.00 -12.46
CA ARG A 54 25.98 -4.59 -11.56
C ARG A 54 26.89 -3.50 -10.96
N GLU A 55 26.34 -2.69 -10.07
CA GLU A 55 27.13 -2.10 -9.00
C GLU A 55 27.53 -3.29 -8.15
N THR A 56 28.76 -3.78 -8.28
CA THR A 56 29.66 -3.98 -7.15
C THR A 56 28.92 -4.20 -5.83
N MET A 57 28.53 -5.44 -5.58
CA MET A 57 28.86 -6.26 -4.41
C MET A 57 29.62 -5.55 -3.27
N GLN A 58 29.14 -4.42 -2.77
CA GLN A 58 29.15 -4.16 -1.34
C GLN A 58 27.89 -4.83 -0.85
N ILE A 59 28.03 -5.97 -0.19
CA ILE A 59 26.91 -6.51 0.59
C ILE A 59 26.75 -5.54 1.75
N ASP A 60 25.98 -4.49 1.51
CA ASP A 60 25.49 -3.65 2.58
C ASP A 60 24.66 -4.59 3.46
N PHE A 61 25.08 -4.73 4.71
CA PHE A 61 24.41 -5.61 5.66
C PHE A 61 22.90 -5.30 5.73
N GLU A 62 22.53 -4.04 5.59
CA GLU A 62 21.13 -3.61 5.48
C GLU A 62 20.41 -4.17 4.25
N ALA A 63 21.02 -4.11 3.08
CA ALA A 63 20.46 -4.70 1.86
C ALA A 63 20.34 -6.22 1.97
N LEU A 64 21.30 -6.89 2.59
CA LEU A 64 21.23 -8.33 2.84
C LEU A 64 20.04 -8.68 3.74
N VAL A 65 19.87 -7.98 4.87
CA VAL A 65 18.75 -8.20 5.80
C VAL A 65 17.42 -7.88 5.11
N PHE A 66 17.34 -6.79 4.35
CA PHE A 66 16.13 -6.43 3.59
C PHE A 66 15.74 -7.52 2.59
N VAL A 67 16.70 -8.05 1.82
CA VAL A 67 16.44 -9.13 0.85
C VAL A 67 15.96 -10.39 1.55
N ILE A 68 16.55 -10.75 2.70
CA ILE A 68 16.10 -11.92 3.48
C ILE A 68 14.68 -11.70 3.99
N LEU A 69 14.37 -10.54 4.56
CA LEU A 69 13.02 -10.22 5.04
C LEU A 69 12.00 -10.22 3.89
N ALA A 70 12.34 -9.63 2.74
CA ALA A 70 11.49 -9.64 1.55
C ALA A 70 11.26 -11.07 1.03
N ALA A 71 12.29 -11.90 0.98
CA ALA A 71 12.17 -13.31 0.59
C ALA A 71 11.28 -14.09 1.57
N THR A 72 11.43 -13.88 2.88
CA THR A 72 10.58 -14.49 3.91
C THR A 72 9.14 -13.99 3.81
N ALA A 73 8.92 -12.71 3.49
CA ALA A 73 7.57 -12.16 3.28
C ALA A 73 6.88 -12.84 2.09
N ILE A 74 7.58 -12.98 0.96
CA ILE A 74 7.07 -13.63 -0.25
C ILE A 74 6.86 -15.12 0.00
N GLY A 75 7.82 -15.78 0.66
CA GLY A 75 7.70 -17.19 1.06
C GLY A 75 6.52 -17.44 2.00
N GLY A 76 6.25 -16.53 2.94
CA GLY A 76 5.08 -16.55 3.81
C GLY A 76 3.76 -16.33 3.07
N ALA A 77 3.72 -15.40 2.11
CA ALA A 77 2.54 -15.20 1.27
C ALA A 77 2.24 -16.43 0.40
N LEU A 78 3.26 -17.01 -0.25
CA LEU A 78 3.11 -18.21 -1.06
C LEU A 78 2.72 -19.41 -0.18
N GLY A 79 3.37 -19.60 0.97
CA GLY A 79 3.06 -20.66 1.91
C GLY A 79 1.63 -20.58 2.48
N CYS A 80 1.11 -19.36 2.69
CA CYS A 80 -0.27 -19.14 3.10
C CYS A 80 -1.28 -19.65 2.07
N VAL A 81 -1.01 -19.45 0.77
CA VAL A 81 -1.87 -19.86 -0.35
C VAL A 81 -1.74 -21.36 -0.67
N TYR A 82 -0.52 -21.91 -0.63
CA TYR A 82 -0.26 -23.31 -1.00
C TYR A 82 -0.49 -24.33 0.13
N ALA A 83 -0.71 -23.88 1.37
CA ALA A 83 -0.89 -24.76 2.52
C ALA A 83 -2.21 -25.56 2.45
N ARG A 84 -2.10 -26.90 2.35
CA ARG A 84 -3.27 -27.81 2.40
C ARG A 84 -3.91 -27.89 3.79
N LYS A 85 -3.11 -27.71 4.84
CA LYS A 85 -3.59 -27.68 6.22
C LYS A 85 -3.74 -26.24 6.67
N VAL A 86 -4.93 -25.94 7.14
CA VAL A 86 -5.31 -24.63 7.67
C VAL A 86 -4.34 -24.12 8.74
N ALA A 87 -3.90 -24.98 9.66
CA ALA A 87 -2.90 -24.63 10.67
C ALA A 87 -1.58 -24.15 10.05
N HIS A 88 -1.16 -24.73 8.92
CA HIS A 88 0.08 -24.35 8.25
C HIS A 88 -0.08 -23.04 7.47
N SER A 89 -1.27 -22.79 6.91
CA SER A 89 -1.62 -21.52 6.26
C SER A 89 -1.53 -20.36 7.26
N LEU A 90 -2.06 -20.53 8.48
CA LEU A 90 -2.00 -19.54 9.55
C LEU A 90 -0.57 -19.27 10.04
N LEU A 91 0.25 -20.31 10.23
CA LEU A 91 1.65 -20.15 10.62
C LEU A 91 2.43 -19.36 9.55
N SER A 92 2.17 -19.65 8.28
CA SER A 92 2.79 -18.94 7.15
C SER A 92 2.38 -17.47 7.08
N LEU A 93 1.10 -17.18 7.38
CA LEU A 93 0.60 -15.81 7.53
C LEU A 93 1.30 -15.08 8.68
N MET A 94 1.47 -15.73 9.83
CA MET A 94 2.15 -15.14 10.99
C MET A 94 3.61 -14.77 10.66
N MET A 95 4.32 -15.64 9.94
CA MET A 95 5.69 -15.36 9.45
C MET A 95 5.73 -14.16 8.50
N MET A 96 4.73 -14.01 7.61
CA MET A 96 4.62 -12.87 6.71
C MET A 96 4.45 -11.55 7.47
N PHE A 97 3.58 -11.49 8.48
CA PHE A 97 3.40 -10.31 9.32
C PHE A 97 4.67 -9.94 10.11
N PHE A 98 5.42 -10.93 10.60
CA PHE A 98 6.72 -10.73 11.22
C PHE A 98 7.75 -10.15 10.25
N ALA A 99 7.80 -10.66 9.02
CA ALA A 99 8.70 -10.13 8.00
C ALA A 99 8.41 -8.65 7.69
N VAL A 100 7.12 -8.28 7.54
CA VAL A 100 6.70 -6.88 7.34
C VAL A 100 7.09 -6.00 8.54
N ALA A 101 6.91 -6.49 9.77
CA ALA A 101 7.33 -5.76 10.96
C ALA A 101 8.85 -5.49 10.95
N GLY A 102 9.66 -6.48 10.55
CA GLY A 102 11.11 -6.32 10.36
C GLY A 102 11.46 -5.29 9.30
N VAL A 103 10.72 -5.23 8.18
CA VAL A 103 10.92 -4.19 7.15
C VAL A 103 10.65 -2.79 7.71
N PHE A 104 9.62 -2.61 8.54
CA PHE A 104 9.34 -1.32 9.17
C PHE A 104 10.41 -0.90 10.18
N VAL A 105 11.04 -1.85 10.87
CA VAL A 105 12.20 -1.55 11.73
C VAL A 105 13.38 -1.04 10.91
N MET A 106 13.69 -1.69 9.78
CA MET A 106 14.78 -1.23 8.89
C MET A 106 14.47 0.13 8.24
N ALA A 107 13.21 0.46 8.02
CA ALA A 107 12.80 1.76 7.49
C ALA A 107 12.80 2.89 8.53
N SER A 108 13.35 2.67 9.73
CA SER A 108 13.33 3.61 10.87
C SER A 108 11.92 4.08 11.24
N ALA A 109 10.89 3.28 10.95
CA ALA A 109 9.49 3.60 11.20
C ALA A 109 8.99 2.93 12.48
N GLU A 110 9.55 3.32 13.62
CA GLU A 110 9.35 2.66 14.92
C GLU A 110 7.87 2.62 15.35
N MET A 111 7.14 3.72 15.16
CA MET A 111 5.71 3.80 15.46
C MET A 111 4.89 2.83 14.60
N LEU A 112 5.20 2.72 13.30
CA LEU A 112 4.52 1.78 12.40
C LEU A 112 4.85 0.34 12.76
N ALA A 113 6.12 0.04 13.10
CA ALA A 113 6.52 -1.29 13.54
C ALA A 113 5.81 -1.71 14.85
N ALA A 114 5.68 -0.79 15.80
CA ALA A 114 4.93 -1.03 17.03
C ALA A 114 3.44 -1.31 16.76
N ILE A 115 2.79 -0.51 15.91
CA ILE A 115 1.38 -0.75 15.52
C ILE A 115 1.24 -2.07 14.76
N GLN A 116 2.20 -2.42 13.91
CA GLN A 116 2.22 -3.69 13.18
C GLN A 116 2.19 -4.88 14.14
N ILE A 117 3.00 -4.85 15.20
CA ILE A 117 3.03 -5.93 16.18
C ILE A 117 1.79 -5.89 17.08
N LEU A 118 1.44 -4.73 17.64
CA LEU A 118 0.35 -4.63 18.61
C LEU A 118 -1.04 -4.88 17.99
N VAL A 119 -1.32 -4.30 16.83
CA VAL A 119 -2.65 -4.35 16.21
C VAL A 119 -2.77 -5.54 15.26
N TYR A 120 -1.81 -5.72 14.35
CA TYR A 120 -1.93 -6.79 13.36
C TYR A 120 -1.56 -8.16 13.91
N LEU A 121 -0.41 -8.34 14.56
CA LEU A 121 -0.09 -9.62 15.20
C LEU A 121 -0.93 -9.86 16.47
N GLY A 122 -1.17 -8.82 17.27
CA GLY A 122 -1.86 -8.94 18.55
C GLY A 122 -3.38 -9.12 18.44
N SER A 123 -4.05 -8.28 17.65
CA SER A 123 -5.52 -8.32 17.55
C SER A 123 -5.98 -9.15 16.36
N VAL A 124 -5.67 -8.66 15.15
CA VAL A 124 -6.26 -9.20 13.91
C VAL A 124 -5.82 -10.65 13.66
N MET A 125 -4.53 -10.95 13.79
CA MET A 125 -3.96 -12.28 13.53
C MET A 125 -4.44 -13.31 14.55
N LEU A 126 -4.36 -13.02 15.85
CA LEU A 126 -4.81 -13.95 16.89
C LEU A 126 -6.31 -14.22 16.77
N VAL A 127 -7.13 -13.20 16.47
CA VAL A 127 -8.57 -13.38 16.19
C VAL A 127 -8.78 -14.28 14.98
N ALA A 128 -8.06 -14.06 13.87
CA ALA A 128 -8.15 -14.91 12.69
C ALA A 128 -7.75 -16.36 13.00
N MET A 129 -6.69 -16.58 13.79
CA MET A 129 -6.28 -17.92 14.22
C MET A 129 -7.37 -18.61 15.04
N PHE A 130 -7.98 -17.90 16.00
CA PHE A 130 -9.09 -18.44 16.79
C PHE A 130 -10.32 -18.75 15.93
N ALA A 131 -10.75 -17.82 15.07
CA ALA A 131 -11.89 -18.00 14.18
C ALA A 131 -11.75 -19.27 13.31
N VAL A 132 -10.56 -19.45 12.75
CA VAL A 132 -10.28 -20.56 11.85
C VAL A 132 -10.19 -21.89 12.60
N MET A 133 -9.60 -21.92 13.81
CA MET A 133 -9.60 -23.12 14.65
C MET A 133 -11.01 -23.53 15.08
N LEU A 134 -11.86 -22.57 15.43
CA LEU A 134 -13.25 -22.83 15.81
C LEU A 134 -14.06 -23.37 14.62
N THR A 135 -13.93 -22.74 13.45
CA THR A 135 -14.64 -23.17 12.24
C THR A 135 -14.24 -24.58 11.80
N ARG A 136 -12.96 -24.96 11.95
CA ARG A 136 -12.49 -26.28 11.51
C ARG A 136 -13.10 -27.44 12.28
N ARG A 137 -13.43 -27.26 13.57
CA ARG A 137 -14.06 -28.31 14.39
C ARG A 137 -15.50 -28.59 13.94
N GLN A 138 -16.27 -27.54 13.63
CA GLN A 138 -17.68 -27.66 13.25
C GLN A 138 -17.92 -28.46 11.95
N ILE A 139 -16.97 -28.44 11.01
CA ILE A 139 -17.14 -29.10 9.70
C ILE A 139 -16.84 -30.61 9.77
N GLN A 140 -16.07 -31.08 10.76
CA GLN A 140 -15.71 -32.51 10.86
C GLN A 140 -16.72 -33.35 11.65
N GLU A 141 -17.65 -32.73 12.36
CA GLU A 141 -18.68 -33.41 13.17
C GLU A 141 -19.96 -33.72 12.35
N GLY A 142 -20.04 -33.23 11.10
CA GLY A 142 -21.18 -33.42 10.20
C GLY A 142 -21.00 -34.51 9.12
N VAL A 143 -20.02 -35.42 9.28
CA VAL A 143 -19.79 -36.56 8.36
C VAL A 143 -19.81 -37.87 9.13
#